data_AF-A0A914Q0R9-F1
#
_entry.id   AF-A0A914Q0R9-F1
#
_cell.length_a   1.000
_cell.length_b   1.000
_cell.length_c   1.000
_cell.angle_alpha   90.00
_cell.angle_beta   90.00
_cell.angle_gamma   90.00
#
_symmetry.space_group_name_H-M   'P 1'
#
loop_
_entity.id
_entity.type
_entity.pdbx_description
1 polymer ?
#
loop_
_entity_poly.entity_id
_entity_poly.type
_entity_poly.pdbx_seq_one_letter_code
_entity_poly.pdbx_strand_id
1 'polypeptide(L)'
;MHPDTTRTLNRVNGIIAGSFGFVANIILIAFILRSNTKAFRKVFLQVAIIDLIFLLVTAAAEPIIMFVEGSELVVQNGYFRHIAQPYSNYMISAWIFGMYFSISSISVQFLYRYLILCRKMQPSALTFMGLLTGPFLVSLGISLIFVFGYAVTPDDEKYATELLKDILVETGETHVFAASVSRKGSTVIIVICGYVMCVITSTYVIIIFCVIKIRATLKISQTTMSKETRQLQNQLSWTFGMQALSPLVISFGPLGYLAYTIMIQGTAFWSMMWFTTGFAWVPFTNAMLTLCFVGEFRQKLMFFRKHRSYVSSSNNNATLATVIP
;
A
#
# COMPACT_ATOMS: atom_id res chain seq x y z
N MET A 1 13.51 -18.41 -15.00
CA MET A 1 14.31 -17.68 -14.00
C MET A 1 14.32 -18.55 -12.74
N HIS A 2 15.45 -18.74 -12.08
CA HIS A 2 15.53 -19.65 -10.92
C HIS A 2 14.55 -19.20 -9.81
N PRO A 3 13.77 -20.10 -9.22
CA PRO A 3 12.85 -19.81 -8.11
C PRO A 3 13.55 -19.24 -6.87
N ASP A 4 14.79 -19.67 -6.60
CA ASP A 4 15.61 -19.13 -5.51
C ASP A 4 16.00 -17.68 -5.73
N THR A 5 16.35 -17.32 -6.96
CA THR A 5 16.59 -15.93 -7.34
C THR A 5 15.34 -15.09 -7.08
N THR A 6 14.17 -15.63 -7.37
CA THR A 6 12.88 -14.95 -7.23
C THR A 6 12.50 -14.73 -5.76
N ARG A 7 12.64 -15.75 -4.91
CA ARG A 7 12.39 -15.65 -3.46
C ARG A 7 13.36 -14.68 -2.80
N THR A 8 14.64 -14.77 -3.15
CA THR A 8 15.69 -13.88 -2.64
C THR A 8 15.45 -12.43 -3.08
N LEU A 9 15.12 -12.22 -4.36
CA LEU A 9 14.78 -10.89 -4.88
C LEU A 9 13.54 -10.32 -4.19
N ASN A 10 12.48 -11.11 -3.99
CA ASN A 10 11.28 -10.65 -3.30
C ASN A 10 11.58 -10.25 -1.85
N ARG A 11 12.41 -11.03 -1.15
CA ARG A 11 12.84 -10.74 0.23
C ARG A 11 13.69 -9.47 0.31
N VAL A 12 14.71 -9.37 -0.55
CA VAL A 12 15.56 -8.17 -0.61
C VAL A 12 14.73 -6.94 -0.93
N ASN A 13 13.82 -7.03 -1.90
CA ASN A 13 12.88 -5.96 -2.22
C ASN A 13 11.98 -5.61 -1.02
N GLY A 14 11.42 -6.60 -0.34
CA GLY A 14 10.58 -6.42 0.84
C GLY A 14 11.31 -5.70 1.98
N ILE A 15 12.56 -6.08 2.26
CA ILE A 15 13.40 -5.43 3.27
C ILE A 15 13.70 -3.98 2.89
N ILE A 16 14.07 -3.73 1.63
CA ILE A 16 14.38 -2.39 1.13
C ILE A 16 13.13 -1.50 1.18
N ALA A 17 12.05 -1.92 0.52
CA ALA A 17 10.79 -1.20 0.47
C ALA A 17 10.22 -0.97 1.87
N GLY A 18 10.30 -2.00 2.73
CA GLY A 18 9.92 -1.95 4.13
C GLY A 18 10.69 -0.89 4.91
N SER A 19 12.01 -0.90 4.81
CA SER A 19 12.90 0.04 5.51
C SER A 19 12.68 1.48 5.06
N PHE A 20 12.67 1.72 3.74
CA PHE A 20 12.40 3.05 3.18
C PHE A 20 11.00 3.53 3.54
N GLY A 21 10.00 2.67 3.44
CA GLY A 21 8.62 2.96 3.82
C GLY A 21 8.48 3.33 5.30
N PHE A 22 9.14 2.60 6.19
CA PHE A 22 9.12 2.86 7.63
C PHE A 22 9.72 4.23 7.95
N VAL A 23 10.94 4.48 7.46
CA VAL A 23 11.65 5.74 7.69
C VAL A 23 10.85 6.92 7.13
N ALA A 24 10.34 6.80 5.90
CA ALA A 24 9.55 7.85 5.26
C ALA A 24 8.28 8.19 6.05
N ASN A 25 7.54 7.17 6.53
CA ASN A 25 6.31 7.39 7.28
C ASN A 25 6.58 7.96 8.68
N ILE A 26 7.65 7.57 9.37
CA ILE A 26 8.05 8.17 10.65
C ILE A 26 8.43 9.65 10.48
N ILE A 27 9.20 9.98 9.43
CA ILE A 27 9.54 11.38 9.11
C ILE A 27 8.26 12.18 8.81
N LEU A 28 7.35 11.61 8.01
CA LEU A 28 6.07 12.23 7.70
C LEU A 28 5.26 12.51 8.97
N ILE A 29 5.12 11.55 9.88
CA ILE A 29 4.44 11.75 11.16
C ILE A 29 5.10 12.86 11.96
N ALA A 30 6.43 12.86 12.09
CA ALA A 30 7.15 13.92 12.80
C ALA A 30 6.88 15.32 12.21
N PHE A 31 6.74 15.42 10.88
CA PHE A 31 6.46 16.68 10.19
C PHE A 31 5.01 17.13 10.39
N ILE A 32 4.07 16.18 10.34
CA ILE A 32 2.65 16.39 10.61
C ILE A 32 2.45 16.89 12.05
N LEU A 33 3.10 16.26 13.04
CA LEU A 33 2.97 16.65 14.46
C LEU A 33 3.51 18.06 14.73
N ARG A 34 4.49 18.51 13.94
CA ARG A 34 5.11 19.85 14.02
C ARG A 34 4.50 20.87 13.04
N SER A 35 3.44 20.53 12.31
CA SER A 35 2.79 21.44 11.35
C SER A 35 1.73 22.32 11.99
N ASN A 36 1.61 23.54 11.49
CA ASN A 36 0.59 24.51 11.90
C ASN A 36 -0.75 24.28 11.18
N THR A 37 -0.77 23.52 10.08
CA THR A 37 -1.97 23.22 9.30
C THR A 37 -2.80 22.10 9.93
N LYS A 38 -3.68 22.48 10.85
CA LYS A 38 -4.56 21.55 11.58
C LYS A 38 -5.64 20.91 10.70
N ALA A 39 -6.04 21.58 9.60
CA ALA A 39 -7.20 21.19 8.79
C ALA A 39 -7.05 19.81 8.12
N PHE A 40 -5.83 19.40 7.76
CA PHE A 40 -5.56 18.16 7.03
C PHE A 40 -4.71 17.15 7.81
N ARG A 41 -4.35 17.51 9.05
CA ARG A 41 -3.53 16.68 9.95
C ARG A 41 -4.13 15.28 10.13
N LYS A 42 -5.44 15.18 10.32
CA LYS A 42 -6.15 13.90 10.53
C LYS A 42 -6.02 12.97 9.34
N VAL A 43 -6.16 13.50 8.12
CA VAL A 43 -6.09 12.73 6.87
C VAL A 43 -4.67 12.19 6.67
N PHE A 44 -3.66 13.05 6.79
CA PHE A 44 -2.27 12.60 6.61
C PHE A 44 -1.82 11.62 7.69
N LEU A 45 -2.25 11.84 8.94
CA LEU A 45 -1.92 10.93 10.03
C LEU A 45 -2.59 9.57 9.84
N GLN A 46 -3.83 9.54 9.35
CA GLN A 46 -4.52 8.29 8.99
C GLN A 46 -3.71 7.48 7.98
N VAL A 47 -3.30 8.11 6.87
CA VAL A 47 -2.51 7.42 5.83
C VAL A 47 -1.21 6.87 6.41
N ALA A 48 -0.45 7.70 7.13
CA ALA A 48 0.84 7.27 7.67
C ALA A 48 0.72 6.15 8.72
N ILE A 49 -0.34 6.16 9.54
CA ILE A 49 -0.58 5.08 10.52
C ILE A 49 -0.98 3.79 9.81
N ILE A 50 -1.91 3.85 8.85
CA ILE A 50 -2.33 2.68 8.06
C ILE A 50 -1.12 2.09 7.34
N ASP A 51 -0.31 2.93 6.71
CA ASP A 51 0.90 2.54 5.98
C ASP A 51 1.93 1.88 6.90
N LEU A 52 2.17 2.40 8.11
CA LEU A 52 3.09 1.76 9.08
C LEU A 52 2.59 0.39 9.56
N ILE A 53 1.30 0.28 9.90
CA ILE A 53 0.71 -1.00 10.30
C ILE A 53 0.83 -2.00 9.14
N PHE A 54 0.51 -1.56 7.92
CA PHE A 54 0.57 -2.42 6.75
C PHE A 54 2.01 -2.86 6.43
N LEU A 55 3.01 -2.00 6.61
CA LEU A 55 4.42 -2.36 6.47
C LEU A 55 4.85 -3.44 7.46
N LEU A 56 4.40 -3.36 8.71
CA LEU A 56 4.68 -4.40 9.72
C LEU A 56 4.06 -5.74 9.34
N VAL A 57 2.78 -5.73 8.92
CA VAL A 57 2.10 -6.95 8.49
C VAL A 57 2.75 -7.53 7.22
N THR A 58 3.16 -6.67 6.28
CA THR A 58 3.87 -7.09 5.06
C THR A 58 5.22 -7.72 5.37
N ALA A 59 5.99 -7.15 6.32
CA ALA A 59 7.26 -7.71 6.75
C ALA A 59 7.09 -9.06 7.48
N ALA A 60 5.99 -9.23 8.22
CA ALA A 60 5.70 -10.49 8.90
C ALA A 60 5.27 -11.59 7.92
N ALA A 61 4.42 -11.24 6.95
CA ALA A 61 3.84 -12.20 6.00
C ALA A 61 4.78 -12.53 4.82
N GLU A 62 5.47 -11.52 4.26
CA GLU A 62 6.14 -11.53 2.94
C GLU A 62 5.47 -12.49 1.94
N PRO A 63 4.24 -12.18 1.48
CA PRO A 63 3.51 -13.08 0.62
C PRO A 63 4.16 -13.17 -0.76
N ILE A 64 4.20 -14.39 -1.28
CA ILE A 64 4.50 -14.70 -2.67
C ILE A 64 3.25 -15.33 -3.25
N ILE A 65 2.61 -14.62 -4.16
CA ILE A 65 1.44 -15.11 -4.89
C ILE A 65 1.95 -15.76 -6.17
N MET A 66 1.53 -16.99 -6.44
CA MET A 66 1.92 -17.76 -7.62
C MET A 66 0.66 -18.30 -8.29
N PHE A 67 0.62 -18.27 -9.62
CA PHE A 67 -0.36 -19.00 -10.39
C PHE A 67 0.35 -19.96 -11.32
N VAL A 68 0.08 -21.24 -11.11
CA VAL A 68 0.70 -22.35 -11.80
C VAL A 68 -0.42 -23.22 -12.34
N GLU A 69 -0.45 -23.42 -13.66
CA GLU A 69 -1.45 -24.26 -14.36
C GLU A 69 -2.93 -23.87 -14.09
N GLY A 70 -3.18 -22.59 -13.85
CA GLY A 70 -4.53 -22.08 -13.53
C GLY A 70 -4.97 -22.26 -12.07
N SER A 71 -4.09 -22.80 -11.21
CA SER A 71 -4.27 -22.81 -9.76
C SER A 71 -3.56 -21.62 -9.12
N GLU A 72 -4.14 -21.07 -8.05
CA GLU A 72 -3.56 -19.99 -7.24
C GLU A 72 -2.90 -20.59 -5.99
N LEU A 73 -1.67 -20.18 -5.71
CA LEU A 73 -0.93 -20.52 -4.53
C LEU A 73 -0.43 -19.24 -3.87
N VAL A 74 -0.68 -19.06 -2.58
CA VAL A 74 -0.02 -18.02 -1.79
C VAL A 74 0.90 -18.70 -0.79
N VAL A 75 2.19 -18.37 -0.90
CA VAL A 75 3.24 -18.91 -0.04
C VAL A 75 3.78 -17.79 0.82
N GLN A 76 4.05 -18.08 2.08
CA GLN A 76 4.71 -17.13 2.96
C GLN A 76 6.22 -17.27 2.87
N ASN A 77 6.90 -16.13 2.77
CA ASN A 77 8.36 -16.05 2.78
C ASN A 77 8.90 -15.33 4.03
N GLY A 78 8.00 -14.78 4.86
CA GLY A 78 8.34 -13.98 6.03
C GLY A 78 8.54 -14.83 7.29
N TYR A 79 8.29 -14.22 8.45
CA TYR A 79 8.47 -14.88 9.75
C TYR A 79 7.59 -16.12 9.92
N PHE A 80 6.44 -16.15 9.24
CA PHE A 80 5.48 -17.25 9.32
C PHE A 80 5.74 -18.38 8.31
N ARG A 81 6.85 -18.34 7.54
CA ARG A 81 7.20 -19.35 6.51
C ARG A 81 7.18 -20.80 7.01
N HIS A 82 7.55 -21.04 8.26
CA HIS A 82 7.63 -22.38 8.86
C HIS A 82 6.49 -22.68 9.84
N ILE A 83 5.47 -21.82 9.89
CA ILE A 83 4.35 -21.97 10.80
C ILE A 83 3.23 -22.71 10.06
N ALA A 84 2.79 -23.82 10.62
CA ALA A 84 1.71 -24.63 10.05
C ALA A 84 0.36 -23.89 10.06
N GLN A 85 -0.59 -24.44 9.29
CA GLN A 85 -1.98 -23.99 9.31
C GLN A 85 -2.61 -24.18 10.71
N PRO A 86 -3.57 -23.32 11.12
CA PRO A 86 -4.21 -22.24 10.36
C PRO A 86 -3.50 -20.87 10.47
N TYR A 87 -2.43 -20.78 11.24
CA TYR A 87 -1.79 -19.50 11.56
C TYR A 87 -1.17 -18.81 10.34
N SER A 88 -0.63 -19.60 9.40
CA SER A 88 -0.15 -19.08 8.12
C SER A 88 -1.28 -18.41 7.33
N ASN A 89 -2.44 -19.06 7.19
CA ASN A 89 -3.60 -18.45 6.54
C ASN A 89 -4.04 -17.16 7.28
N TYR A 90 -4.13 -17.15 8.61
CA TYR A 90 -4.52 -15.95 9.36
C TYR A 90 -3.58 -14.75 9.09
N MET A 91 -2.28 -15.00 8.97
CA MET A 91 -1.32 -13.93 8.67
C MET A 91 -1.46 -13.42 7.22
N ILE A 92 -1.68 -14.29 6.22
CA ILE A 92 -2.01 -13.83 4.86
C ILE A 92 -3.32 -13.05 4.83
N SER A 93 -4.34 -13.53 5.54
CA SER A 93 -5.63 -12.87 5.64
C SER A 93 -5.50 -11.47 6.27
N ALA A 94 -4.68 -11.31 7.32
CA ALA A 94 -4.36 -10.02 7.91
C ALA A 94 -3.62 -9.08 6.92
N TRP A 95 -2.72 -9.63 6.10
CA TRP A 95 -2.06 -8.87 5.05
C TRP A 95 -3.04 -8.39 3.97
N ILE A 96 -3.94 -9.27 3.53
CA ILE A 96 -5.01 -8.95 2.57
C ILE A 96 -5.93 -7.87 3.14
N PHE A 97 -6.34 -8.00 4.41
CA PHE A 97 -7.10 -6.97 5.11
C PHE A 97 -6.39 -5.61 5.03
N GLY A 98 -5.11 -5.56 5.40
CA GLY A 98 -4.34 -4.31 5.39
C GLY A 98 -4.19 -3.70 4.00
N MET A 99 -3.98 -4.53 2.99
CA MET A 99 -3.91 -4.12 1.58
C MET A 99 -5.21 -3.44 1.12
N TYR A 100 -6.34 -4.12 1.27
CA TYR A 100 -7.63 -3.57 0.83
C TYR A 100 -8.09 -2.39 1.70
N PHE A 101 -7.71 -2.39 2.98
CA PHE A 101 -8.01 -1.27 3.87
C PHE A 101 -7.24 -0.03 3.46
N SER A 102 -5.97 -0.16 3.07
CA SER A 102 -5.17 0.95 2.53
C SER A 102 -5.77 1.51 1.24
N ILE A 103 -6.13 0.65 0.28
CA ILE A 103 -6.74 1.05 -1.00
C ILE A 103 -8.07 1.77 -0.79
N SER A 104 -9.00 1.14 -0.08
CA SER A 104 -10.35 1.70 0.12
C SER A 104 -10.34 2.95 1.01
N SER A 105 -9.38 3.07 1.94
CA SER A 105 -9.17 4.26 2.77
C SER A 105 -8.81 5.51 1.98
N ILE A 106 -8.29 5.40 0.75
CA ILE A 106 -8.03 6.56 -0.11
C ILE A 106 -9.34 7.32 -0.41
N SER A 107 -10.45 6.61 -0.63
CA SER A 107 -11.75 7.24 -0.87
C SER A 107 -12.20 8.11 0.30
N VAL A 108 -11.90 7.70 1.55
CA VAL A 108 -12.23 8.48 2.76
C VAL A 108 -11.46 9.79 2.79
N GLN A 109 -10.22 9.84 2.29
CA GLN A 109 -9.45 11.08 2.22
C GLN A 109 -10.16 12.12 1.32
N PHE A 110 -10.64 11.68 0.16
CA PHE A 110 -11.39 12.53 -0.75
C PHE A 110 -12.77 12.91 -0.21
N LEU A 111 -13.46 11.96 0.43
CA LEU A 111 -14.77 12.20 1.03
C LEU A 111 -14.67 13.19 2.20
N TYR A 112 -13.68 13.03 3.07
CA TYR A 112 -13.41 13.96 4.16
C TYR A 112 -13.17 15.39 3.65
N ARG A 113 -12.38 15.55 2.58
CA ARG A 113 -12.16 16.84 1.93
C ARG A 113 -13.44 17.40 1.31
N TYR A 114 -14.25 16.55 0.68
CA TYR A 114 -15.55 16.95 0.14
C TYR A 114 -16.46 17.49 1.24
N LEU A 115 -16.53 16.84 2.40
CA LEU A 115 -17.34 17.31 3.54
C LEU A 115 -16.87 18.68 4.05
N ILE A 116 -15.56 18.89 4.15
CA ILE A 116 -15.02 20.18 4.59
C ILE A 116 -15.26 21.29 3.57
N LEU A 117 -14.97 21.04 2.29
CA LEU A 117 -14.98 22.09 1.26
C LEU A 117 -16.36 22.33 0.67
N CYS A 118 -17.05 21.26 0.26
CA CYS A 118 -18.31 21.36 -0.45
C CYS A 118 -19.52 21.43 0.49
N ARG A 119 -19.41 20.84 1.69
CA ARG A 119 -20.49 20.84 2.69
C ARG A 119 -20.22 21.76 3.88
N LYS A 120 -19.04 22.40 3.94
CA LYS A 120 -18.61 23.30 5.03
C LYS A 120 -18.75 22.67 6.42
N MET A 121 -18.63 21.34 6.50
CA MET A 121 -18.68 20.62 7.77
C MET A 121 -17.32 20.68 8.45
N GLN A 122 -17.30 20.58 9.78
CA GLN A 122 -16.08 20.35 10.57
C GLN A 122 -16.19 18.96 11.20
N PRO A 123 -15.80 17.89 10.49
CA PRO A 123 -16.05 16.55 10.98
C PRO A 123 -15.25 16.30 12.26
N SER A 124 -15.95 15.83 13.30
CA SER A 124 -15.33 15.41 14.54
C SER A 124 -14.45 14.17 14.31
N ALA A 125 -13.66 13.78 15.31
CA ALA A 125 -12.93 12.52 15.24
C ALA A 125 -13.87 11.32 15.08
N LEU A 126 -15.04 11.36 15.72
CA LEU A 126 -16.06 10.31 15.62
C LEU A 126 -16.63 10.21 14.21
N THR A 127 -16.95 11.35 13.56
CA THR A 127 -17.41 11.34 12.17
C THR A 127 -16.36 10.74 11.25
N PHE A 128 -15.07 11.05 11.48
CA PHE A 128 -13.97 10.50 10.70
C PHE A 128 -13.83 8.98 10.88
N MET A 129 -13.94 8.46 12.11
CA MET A 129 -13.97 7.02 12.36
C MET A 129 -15.19 6.34 11.72
N GLY A 130 -16.35 7.01 11.73
CA GLY A 130 -17.54 6.55 11.01
C GLY A 130 -17.28 6.40 9.50
N LEU A 131 -16.55 7.32 8.87
CA LEU A 131 -16.17 7.19 7.46
C LEU A 131 -15.25 5.99 7.19
N LEU A 132 -14.38 5.64 8.14
CA LEU A 132 -13.49 4.48 8.02
C LEU A 132 -14.19 3.13 8.20
N THR A 133 -15.41 3.13 8.75
CA THR A 133 -16.18 1.90 8.98
C THR A 133 -16.48 1.18 7.66
N GLY A 134 -16.80 1.91 6.58
CA GLY A 134 -17.04 1.32 5.26
C GLY A 134 -15.82 0.56 4.71
N PRO A 135 -14.66 1.23 4.51
CA PRO A 135 -13.39 0.59 4.17
C PRO A 135 -13.04 -0.60 5.05
N PHE A 136 -13.24 -0.48 6.37
CA PHE A 136 -12.96 -1.55 7.33
C PHE A 136 -13.82 -2.79 7.05
N LEU A 137 -15.14 -2.64 6.94
CA LEU A 137 -16.06 -3.75 6.71
C LEU A 137 -15.83 -4.44 5.37
N VAL A 138 -15.53 -3.66 4.33
CA VAL A 138 -15.18 -4.20 3.00
C VAL A 138 -13.88 -5.01 3.07
N SER A 139 -12.87 -4.49 3.75
CA SER A 139 -11.57 -5.16 3.88
C SER A 139 -11.66 -6.40 4.78
N LEU A 140 -12.53 -6.35 5.79
CA LEU A 140 -12.86 -7.50 6.63
C LEU A 140 -13.58 -8.58 5.83
N GLY A 141 -14.55 -8.20 4.99
CA GLY A 141 -15.29 -9.13 4.14
C GLY A 141 -14.37 -9.98 3.25
N ILE A 142 -13.46 -9.35 2.52
CA ILE A 142 -12.49 -10.08 1.69
C ILE A 142 -11.54 -10.94 2.53
N SER A 143 -11.07 -10.43 3.67
CA SER A 143 -10.21 -11.20 4.57
C SER A 143 -10.91 -12.46 5.09
N LEU A 144 -12.20 -12.40 5.42
CA LEU A 144 -12.98 -13.56 5.87
C LEU A 144 -13.19 -14.57 4.73
N ILE A 145 -13.39 -14.11 3.49
CA ILE A 145 -13.44 -15.00 2.32
C ILE A 145 -12.12 -15.76 2.16
N PHE A 146 -10.97 -15.13 2.41
CA PHE A 146 -9.67 -15.82 2.39
C PHE A 146 -9.53 -16.82 3.55
N VAL A 147 -9.90 -16.43 4.78
CA VAL A 147 -9.82 -17.33 5.93
C VAL A 147 -10.64 -18.59 5.71
N PHE A 148 -11.90 -18.44 5.28
CA PHE A 148 -12.85 -19.57 5.21
C PHE A 148 -12.90 -20.24 3.83
N GLY A 149 -12.76 -19.46 2.76
CA GLY A 149 -12.85 -19.95 1.38
C GLY A 149 -11.55 -20.56 0.86
N TYR A 150 -10.41 -20.25 1.49
CA TYR A 150 -9.09 -20.81 1.16
C TYR A 150 -8.47 -21.56 2.35
N ALA A 151 -9.29 -22.09 3.25
CA ALA A 151 -8.79 -22.98 4.29
C ALA A 151 -8.07 -24.16 3.63
N VAL A 152 -6.76 -24.25 3.84
CA VAL A 152 -5.90 -25.26 3.20
C VAL A 152 -6.16 -26.60 3.86
N THR A 153 -6.59 -27.58 3.07
CA THR A 153 -6.71 -28.97 3.53
C THR A 153 -5.37 -29.70 3.40
N PRO A 154 -5.16 -30.83 4.10
CA PRO A 154 -3.95 -31.65 3.92
C PRO A 154 -3.72 -32.09 2.47
N ASP A 155 -4.79 -32.28 1.70
CA ASP A 155 -4.70 -32.63 0.28
C ASP A 155 -4.26 -31.44 -0.58
N ASP A 156 -4.65 -30.22 -0.22
CA ASP A 156 -4.21 -29.01 -0.90
C ASP A 156 -2.74 -28.70 -0.61
N GLU A 157 -2.25 -29.00 0.59
CA GLU A 157 -0.83 -28.87 0.94
C GLU A 157 0.04 -29.88 0.16
N LYS A 158 -0.43 -31.12 0.01
CA LYS A 158 0.21 -32.11 -0.87
C LYS A 158 0.22 -31.64 -2.32
N TYR A 159 -0.93 -31.17 -2.82
CA TYR A 159 -1.04 -30.64 -4.18
C TYR A 159 -0.09 -29.45 -4.41
N ALA A 160 -0.01 -28.51 -3.47
CA ALA A 160 0.90 -27.37 -3.55
C ALA A 160 2.38 -27.82 -3.50
N THR A 161 2.71 -28.80 -2.67
CA THR A 161 4.07 -29.37 -2.60
C THR A 161 4.45 -30.06 -3.91
N GLU A 162 3.51 -30.78 -4.53
CA GLU A 162 3.73 -31.45 -5.81
C GLU A 162 3.85 -30.45 -6.97
N LEU A 163 3.01 -29.41 -6.99
CA LEU A 163 3.05 -28.34 -8.00
C LEU A 163 4.33 -27.51 -7.92
N LEU A 164 4.93 -27.43 -6.73
CA LEU A 164 6.20 -26.75 -6.48
C LEU A 164 7.37 -27.72 -6.34
N LYS A 165 7.22 -29.00 -6.72
CA LYS A 165 8.25 -30.02 -6.47
C LYS A 165 9.58 -29.71 -7.14
N ASP A 166 9.54 -29.27 -8.39
CA ASP A 166 10.76 -28.89 -9.13
C ASP A 166 11.44 -27.69 -8.47
N ILE A 167 10.65 -26.77 -7.93
CA ILE A 167 11.13 -25.60 -7.17
C ILE A 167 11.76 -26.04 -5.84
N LEU A 168 11.11 -26.95 -5.10
CA LEU A 168 11.55 -27.46 -3.80
C LEU A 168 12.87 -28.24 -3.88
N VAL A 169 12.99 -29.09 -4.91
CA VAL A 169 14.21 -29.86 -5.18
C VAL A 169 15.39 -28.93 -5.45
N GLU A 170 15.17 -27.84 -6.19
CA GLU A 170 16.19 -26.83 -6.45
C GLU A 170 16.60 -26.04 -5.19
N THR A 171 15.64 -25.69 -4.32
CA THR A 171 15.92 -24.88 -3.12
C THR A 171 16.45 -25.69 -1.92
N GLY A 172 16.52 -27.02 -2.04
CA GLY A 172 16.84 -27.92 -0.94
C GLY A 172 15.79 -27.94 0.18
N GLU A 173 14.58 -27.46 -0.09
CA GLU A 173 13.48 -27.49 0.88
C GLU A 173 12.67 -28.76 0.68
N THR A 174 12.20 -29.36 1.78
CA THR A 174 11.41 -30.58 1.71
C THR A 174 9.90 -30.31 1.64
N HIS A 175 9.46 -29.13 2.09
CA HIS A 175 8.04 -28.75 2.14
C HIS A 175 7.83 -27.25 2.00
N VAL A 176 6.75 -26.85 1.29
CA VAL A 176 6.24 -25.48 1.29
C VAL A 176 4.96 -25.43 2.11
N PHE A 177 4.92 -24.59 3.15
CA PHE A 177 3.68 -24.23 3.81
C PHE A 177 2.92 -23.24 2.94
N ALA A 178 2.04 -23.77 2.09
CA ALA A 178 1.10 -22.95 1.33
C ALA A 178 0.11 -22.33 2.31
N ALA A 179 0.06 -21.00 2.34
CA ALA A 179 -0.84 -20.25 3.20
C ALA A 179 -2.28 -20.29 2.68
N SER A 180 -2.44 -20.34 1.35
CA SER A 180 -3.73 -20.49 0.69
C SER A 180 -3.56 -21.18 -0.66
N VAL A 181 -4.47 -22.08 -1.02
CA VAL A 181 -4.47 -22.83 -2.29
C VAL A 181 -5.85 -22.75 -2.92
N SER A 182 -5.91 -22.45 -4.21
CA SER A 182 -7.14 -22.54 -4.99
C SER A 182 -6.89 -23.32 -6.26
N ARG A 183 -7.65 -24.40 -6.43
CA ARG A 183 -7.55 -25.25 -7.60
C ARG A 183 -8.17 -24.57 -8.82
N LYS A 184 -7.67 -24.94 -9.99
CA LYS A 184 -8.23 -24.55 -11.29
C LYS A 184 -9.76 -24.67 -11.32
N GLY A 185 -10.42 -23.60 -11.75
CA GLY A 185 -11.89 -23.56 -11.87
C GLY A 185 -12.63 -23.37 -10.55
N SER A 186 -11.93 -23.09 -9.45
CA SER A 186 -12.54 -22.77 -8.16
C SER A 186 -13.45 -21.54 -8.27
N THR A 187 -14.74 -21.73 -7.94
CA THR A 187 -15.73 -20.64 -7.85
C THR A 187 -15.27 -19.55 -6.87
N VAL A 188 -14.45 -19.90 -5.86
CA VAL A 188 -13.95 -18.95 -4.86
C VAL A 188 -13.04 -17.90 -5.52
N ILE A 189 -12.18 -18.28 -6.47
CA ILE A 189 -11.33 -17.34 -7.22
C ILE A 189 -12.20 -16.32 -7.96
N ILE A 190 -13.26 -16.80 -8.63
CA ILE A 190 -14.17 -15.94 -9.40
C ILE A 190 -14.88 -14.96 -8.47
N VAL A 191 -15.38 -15.43 -7.32
CA VAL A 191 -16.04 -14.58 -6.32
C VAL A 191 -15.08 -13.52 -5.77
N ILE A 192 -13.83 -13.88 -5.49
CA ILE A 192 -12.81 -12.93 -5.02
C ILE A 192 -12.49 -11.90 -6.09
N CYS A 193 -12.20 -12.33 -7.32
CA CYS A 193 -11.94 -11.42 -8.43
C CYS A 193 -13.11 -10.44 -8.62
N GLY A 194 -14.36 -10.95 -8.60
CA GLY A 194 -15.56 -10.11 -8.66
C GLY A 194 -15.64 -9.11 -7.51
N TYR A 195 -15.44 -9.57 -6.27
CA TYR A 195 -15.44 -8.73 -5.08
C TYR A 195 -14.39 -7.61 -5.18
N VAL A 196 -13.16 -7.97 -5.52
CA VAL A 196 -12.02 -7.05 -5.69
C VAL A 196 -12.34 -5.98 -6.73
N MET A 197 -12.87 -6.39 -7.90
CA MET A 197 -13.26 -5.45 -8.95
C MET A 197 -14.37 -4.51 -8.49
N CYS A 198 -15.37 -4.99 -7.74
CA CYS A 198 -16.41 -4.14 -7.14
C CYS A 198 -15.83 -3.14 -6.13
N VAL A 199 -14.92 -3.56 -5.26
CA VAL A 199 -14.27 -2.67 -4.27
C VAL A 199 -13.44 -1.59 -4.96
N ILE A 200 -12.64 -1.96 -5.94
CA ILE A 200 -11.82 -1.01 -6.71
C ILE A 200 -12.76 -0.03 -7.43
N THR A 201 -13.73 -0.54 -8.18
CA THR A 201 -14.65 0.30 -8.97
C THR A 201 -15.41 1.29 -8.08
N SER A 202 -15.99 0.82 -6.97
CA SER A 202 -16.71 1.68 -6.03
C SER A 202 -15.80 2.74 -5.39
N THR A 203 -14.58 2.36 -5.00
CA THR A 203 -13.57 3.30 -4.47
C THR A 203 -13.28 4.43 -5.46
N TYR A 204 -13.03 4.11 -6.73
CA TYR A 204 -12.74 5.12 -7.75
C TYR A 204 -13.95 5.94 -8.16
N VAL A 205 -15.15 5.37 -8.18
CA VAL A 205 -16.39 6.13 -8.40
C VAL A 205 -16.55 7.21 -7.32
N ILE A 206 -16.32 6.86 -6.05
CA ILE A 206 -16.37 7.83 -4.94
C ILE A 206 -15.29 8.90 -5.11
N ILE A 207 -14.05 8.51 -5.44
CA ILE A 207 -12.95 9.47 -5.65
C ILE A 207 -13.28 10.43 -6.78
N ILE A 208 -13.71 9.93 -7.95
CA ILE A 208 -14.04 10.74 -9.13
C ILE A 208 -15.17 11.72 -8.79
N PHE A 209 -16.24 11.23 -8.15
CA PHE A 209 -17.34 12.08 -7.70
C PHE A 209 -16.85 13.21 -6.78
N CYS A 210 -16.04 12.88 -5.77
CA CYS A 210 -15.49 13.86 -4.83
C CYS A 210 -14.59 14.88 -5.55
N VAL A 211 -13.71 14.43 -6.46
CA VAL A 211 -12.80 15.30 -7.22
C VAL A 211 -13.60 16.30 -8.07
N ILE A 212 -14.63 15.85 -8.78
CA ILE A 212 -15.46 16.72 -9.62
C ILE A 212 -16.12 17.80 -8.75
N LYS A 213 -16.74 17.41 -7.63
CA LYS A 213 -17.41 18.35 -6.73
C LYS A 213 -16.43 19.32 -6.06
N ILE A 214 -15.30 18.84 -5.57
CA ILE A 214 -14.25 19.68 -4.97
C ILE A 214 -13.73 20.70 -5.98
N ARG A 215 -13.41 20.29 -7.22
CA ARG A 215 -12.93 21.20 -8.26
C ARG A 215 -13.98 22.25 -8.63
N ALA A 216 -15.25 21.85 -8.74
CA ALA A 216 -16.35 22.78 -8.99
C ALA A 216 -16.47 23.83 -7.87
N THR A 217 -16.46 23.40 -6.60
CA THR A 217 -16.53 24.30 -5.44
C THR A 217 -15.32 25.22 -5.38
N LEU A 218 -14.10 24.72 -5.61
CA LEU A 218 -12.89 25.55 -5.63
C LEU A 218 -12.90 26.62 -6.72
N LYS A 219 -13.51 26.33 -7.88
CA LYS A 219 -13.67 27.31 -8.98
C LYS A 219 -14.66 28.41 -8.60
N ILE A 220 -15.75 28.07 -7.92
CA ILE A 220 -16.75 29.04 -7.46
C ILE A 220 -16.19 29.91 -6.32
N SER A 221 -15.50 29.30 -5.37
CA SER A 221 -14.91 30.01 -4.21
C SER A 221 -13.58 30.70 -4.53
N GLN A 222 -13.18 30.75 -5.81
CA GLN A 222 -11.89 31.29 -6.23
C GLN A 222 -11.73 32.78 -5.94
N THR A 223 -12.84 33.53 -5.90
CA THR A 223 -12.88 34.97 -5.58
C THR A 223 -12.90 35.27 -4.08
N THR A 224 -13.28 34.27 -3.26
CA THR A 224 -13.47 34.42 -1.80
C THR A 224 -12.35 33.77 -0.99
N MET A 225 -11.58 32.83 -1.56
CA MET A 225 -10.46 32.18 -0.87
C MET A 225 -9.16 32.99 -0.98
N SER A 226 -8.38 33.01 0.10
CA SER A 226 -7.01 33.56 0.06
C SER A 226 -6.13 32.79 -0.92
N LYS A 227 -5.13 33.47 -1.51
CA LYS A 227 -4.15 32.86 -2.42
C LYS A 227 -3.45 31.65 -1.78
N GLU A 228 -3.15 31.75 -0.49
CA GLU A 228 -2.52 30.69 0.30
C GLU A 228 -3.42 29.45 0.44
N THR A 229 -4.70 29.65 0.82
CA THR A 229 -5.68 28.55 0.93
C THR A 229 -5.85 27.83 -0.40
N ARG A 230 -5.93 28.60 -1.50
CA ARG A 230 -6.07 28.04 -2.86
C ARG A 230 -4.86 27.21 -3.26
N GLN A 231 -3.65 27.70 -2.98
CA GLN A 231 -2.42 26.97 -3.27
C GLN A 231 -2.34 25.66 -2.49
N LEU A 232 -2.68 25.69 -1.21
CA LEU A 232 -2.74 24.49 -0.36
C LEU A 232 -3.74 23.47 -0.93
N GLN A 233 -4.96 23.89 -1.31
CA GLN A 233 -5.96 22.99 -1.89
C GLN A 233 -5.52 22.34 -3.21
N ASN A 234 -4.80 23.08 -4.05
CA ASN A 234 -4.24 22.54 -5.29
C ASN A 234 -3.15 21.50 -5.02
N GLN A 235 -2.23 21.78 -4.08
CA GLN A 235 -1.18 20.84 -3.68
C GLN A 235 -1.78 19.55 -3.12
N LEU A 236 -2.79 19.66 -2.26
CA LEU A 236 -3.50 18.51 -1.72
C LEU A 236 -4.17 17.69 -2.81
N SER A 237 -4.88 18.32 -3.74
CA SER A 237 -5.55 17.60 -4.83
C SER A 237 -4.56 16.86 -5.75
N TRP A 238 -3.39 17.44 -6.00
CA TRP A 238 -2.32 16.75 -6.72
C TRP A 238 -1.75 15.58 -5.93
N THR A 239 -1.43 15.80 -4.64
CA THR A 239 -0.88 14.76 -3.75
C THR A 239 -1.80 13.55 -3.69
N PHE A 240 -3.08 13.78 -3.35
CA PHE A 240 -4.06 12.70 -3.24
C PHE A 240 -4.37 12.06 -4.60
N GLY A 241 -4.33 12.84 -5.70
CA GLY A 241 -4.48 12.30 -7.05
C GLY A 241 -3.36 11.33 -7.42
N MET A 242 -2.10 11.69 -7.12
CA MET A 242 -0.95 10.83 -7.35
C MET A 242 -0.97 9.58 -6.45
N GLN A 243 -1.40 9.73 -5.20
CA GLN A 243 -1.60 8.60 -4.29
C GLN A 243 -2.70 7.67 -4.77
N ALA A 244 -3.81 8.19 -5.31
CA ALA A 244 -4.86 7.36 -5.90
C ALA A 244 -4.37 6.67 -7.19
N LEU A 245 -3.52 7.31 -7.99
CA LEU A 245 -2.98 6.69 -9.21
C LEU A 245 -1.92 5.62 -8.92
N SER A 246 -1.21 5.73 -7.80
CA SER A 246 -0.11 4.83 -7.44
C SER A 246 -0.55 3.35 -7.38
N PRO A 247 -1.59 2.95 -6.62
CA PRO A 247 -2.10 1.57 -6.66
C PRO A 247 -2.64 1.13 -8.02
N LEU A 248 -3.19 2.04 -8.84
CA LEU A 248 -3.65 1.70 -10.20
C LEU A 248 -2.50 1.22 -11.08
N VAL A 249 -1.42 1.99 -11.11
CA VAL A 249 -0.27 1.68 -11.98
C VAL A 249 0.54 0.53 -11.41
N ILE A 250 0.80 0.56 -10.09
CA ILE A 250 1.69 -0.40 -9.44
C ILE A 250 1.00 -1.76 -9.23
N SER A 251 -0.32 -1.77 -9.01
CA SER A 251 -1.02 -2.96 -8.52
C SER A 251 -2.11 -3.47 -9.46
N PHE A 252 -2.94 -2.60 -10.05
CA PHE A 252 -4.07 -3.05 -10.87
C PHE A 252 -3.69 -3.44 -12.30
N GLY A 253 -2.63 -2.88 -12.88
CA GLY A 253 -2.07 -3.40 -14.14
C GLY A 253 -1.71 -4.89 -14.05
N PRO A 254 -0.88 -5.29 -13.07
CA PRO A 254 -0.58 -6.70 -12.81
C PRO A 254 -1.82 -7.54 -12.47
N LEU A 255 -2.78 -7.00 -11.70
CA LEU A 255 -4.00 -7.72 -11.31
C LEU A 255 -4.94 -7.98 -12.50
N GLY A 256 -5.01 -7.05 -13.46
CA GLY A 256 -5.76 -7.25 -14.71
C GLY A 256 -5.11 -8.29 -15.62
N TYR A 257 -3.78 -8.26 -15.75
CA TYR A 257 -3.04 -9.31 -16.45
C TYR A 257 -3.18 -10.66 -15.75
N LEU A 258 -3.20 -10.67 -14.43
CA LEU A 258 -3.44 -11.87 -13.63
C LEU A 258 -4.82 -12.47 -13.93
N ALA A 259 -5.88 -11.65 -13.89
CA ALA A 259 -7.23 -12.10 -14.25
C ALA A 259 -7.28 -12.69 -15.67
N TYR A 260 -6.59 -12.05 -16.63
CA TYR A 260 -6.45 -12.57 -17.99
C TYR A 260 -5.77 -13.94 -18.02
N THR A 261 -4.68 -14.13 -17.28
CA THR A 261 -3.92 -15.40 -17.26
C THR A 261 -4.71 -16.54 -16.63
N ILE A 262 -5.56 -16.26 -15.64
CA ILE A 262 -6.51 -17.22 -15.07
C ILE A 262 -7.50 -17.69 -16.14
N MET A 263 -8.02 -16.78 -16.98
CA MET A 263 -8.99 -17.12 -18.02
C MET A 263 -8.40 -18.02 -19.11
N ILE A 264 -7.12 -17.83 -19.46
CA ILE A 264 -6.43 -18.66 -20.46
C ILE A 264 -5.69 -19.86 -19.87
N GLN A 265 -5.82 -20.10 -18.56
CA GLN A 265 -5.16 -21.21 -17.83
C GLN A 265 -3.63 -21.21 -17.97
N GLY A 266 -3.05 -20.02 -18.13
CA GLY A 266 -1.61 -19.83 -18.31
C GLY A 266 -0.84 -19.67 -17.00
N THR A 267 0.48 -19.71 -17.09
CA THR A 267 1.39 -19.36 -15.99
C THR A 267 1.85 -17.91 -16.14
N ALA A 268 1.85 -17.16 -15.04
CA ALA A 268 2.01 -15.71 -15.07
C ALA A 268 3.05 -15.18 -14.07
N PHE A 269 4.18 -15.86 -14.03
CA PHE A 269 5.24 -15.63 -13.05
C PHE A 269 5.70 -14.16 -12.92
N TRP A 270 5.88 -13.47 -14.05
CA TRP A 270 6.39 -12.10 -14.05
C TRP A 270 5.37 -11.10 -13.48
N SER A 271 4.10 -11.17 -13.86
CA SER A 271 3.09 -10.27 -13.30
C SER A 271 2.92 -10.44 -11.80
N MET A 272 3.15 -11.64 -11.27
CA MET A 272 3.11 -11.91 -9.84
C MET A 272 4.23 -11.21 -9.10
N MET A 273 5.47 -11.33 -9.59
CA MET A 273 6.60 -10.59 -9.01
C MET A 273 6.32 -9.10 -9.02
N TRP A 274 5.83 -8.55 -10.14
CA TRP A 274 5.52 -7.13 -10.24
C TRP A 274 4.44 -6.70 -9.27
N PHE A 275 3.41 -7.52 -9.07
CA PHE A 275 2.35 -7.25 -8.10
C PHE A 275 2.87 -7.24 -6.66
N THR A 276 3.52 -8.32 -6.20
CA THR A 276 3.98 -8.43 -4.81
C THR A 276 5.11 -7.43 -4.51
N THR A 277 6.08 -7.30 -5.42
CA THR A 277 7.20 -6.37 -5.25
C THR A 277 6.76 -4.93 -5.34
N GLY A 278 5.89 -4.59 -6.31
CA GLY A 278 5.37 -3.25 -6.49
C GLY A 278 4.51 -2.81 -5.30
N PHE A 279 3.62 -3.68 -4.81
CA PHE A 279 2.74 -3.32 -3.70
C PHE A 279 3.51 -2.94 -2.43
N ALA A 280 4.65 -3.58 -2.18
CA ALA A 280 5.52 -3.26 -1.05
C ALA A 280 6.01 -1.80 -1.04
N TRP A 281 6.06 -1.15 -2.21
CA TRP A 281 6.50 0.24 -2.36
C TRP A 281 5.37 1.28 -2.19
N VAL A 282 4.10 0.86 -2.09
CA VAL A 282 2.96 1.79 -1.97
C VAL A 282 3.08 2.67 -0.71
N PRO A 283 3.35 2.14 0.50
CA PRO A 283 3.51 2.95 1.72
C PRO A 283 4.65 3.99 1.63
N PHE A 284 5.77 3.62 0.99
CA PHE A 284 6.87 4.54 0.75
C PHE A 284 6.45 5.66 -0.21
N THR A 285 5.82 5.29 -1.32
CA THR A 285 5.36 6.22 -2.35
C THR A 285 4.36 7.21 -1.78
N ASN A 286 3.40 6.74 -0.97
CA ASN A 286 2.42 7.60 -0.29
C ASN A 286 3.09 8.65 0.59
N ALA A 287 4.05 8.23 1.41
CA ALA A 287 4.79 9.12 2.31
C ALA A 287 5.63 10.14 1.54
N MET A 288 6.37 9.69 0.52
CA MET A 288 7.20 10.56 -0.32
C MET A 288 6.38 11.56 -1.12
N LEU A 289 5.26 11.14 -1.73
CA LEU A 289 4.35 12.06 -2.41
C LEU A 289 3.85 13.14 -1.45
N THR A 290 3.49 12.78 -0.22
CA THR A 290 3.06 13.75 0.79
C THR A 290 4.18 14.72 1.16
N LEU A 291 5.38 14.22 1.43
CA LEU A 291 6.53 15.04 1.82
C LEU A 291 7.00 15.98 0.70
N CYS A 292 6.91 15.54 -0.55
CA CYS A 292 7.35 16.31 -1.72
C CYS A 292 6.32 17.33 -2.21
N PHE A 293 5.02 17.03 -2.16
CA PHE A 293 4.00 17.90 -2.76
C PHE A 293 3.31 18.84 -1.77
N VAL A 294 3.33 18.56 -0.46
CA VAL A 294 2.80 19.47 0.55
C VAL A 294 3.83 20.54 0.87
N GLY A 295 3.52 21.80 0.54
CA GLY A 295 4.45 22.92 0.60
C GLY A 295 5.12 23.11 1.96
N GLU A 296 4.36 23.02 3.05
CA GLU A 296 4.90 23.14 4.42
C GLU A 296 5.95 22.06 4.73
N PHE A 297 5.71 20.83 4.28
CA PHE A 297 6.61 19.70 4.54
C PHE A 297 7.86 19.79 3.66
N ARG A 298 7.69 20.14 2.37
CA ARG A 298 8.79 20.33 1.44
C ARG A 298 9.73 21.46 1.90
N GLN A 299 9.19 22.57 2.39
CA GLN A 299 10.00 23.69 2.90
C GLN A 299 10.84 23.27 4.11
N LYS A 300 10.24 22.52 5.06
CA LYS A 300 10.99 21.97 6.20
C LYS A 300 12.10 21.01 5.76
N LEU A 301 11.83 20.15 4.78
CA LEU A 301 12.83 19.24 4.22
C LEU A 301 14.01 20.00 3.58
N MET A 302 13.71 21.06 2.81
CA MET A 302 14.74 21.90 2.19
C MET A 302 15.51 22.74 3.23
N PHE A 303 14.87 23.20 4.31
CA PHE A 303 15.52 23.95 5.37
C PHE A 303 16.54 23.09 6.14
N PHE A 304 16.20 21.84 6.47
CA PHE A 304 17.17 20.88 7.01
C PHE A 304 18.36 20.68 6.08
N ARG A 305 18.13 20.66 4.76
CA ARG A 305 19.21 20.57 3.77
C ARG A 305 20.11 21.81 3.78
N LYS A 306 19.52 23.01 3.86
CA LYS A 306 20.25 24.29 3.85
C LYS A 306 21.04 24.53 5.14
N HIS A 307 20.51 24.15 6.30
CA HIS A 307 21.20 24.25 7.58
C HIS A 307 22.38 23.25 7.68
N ARG A 308 22.25 22.06 7.08
CA ARG A 308 23.35 21.08 6.97
C ARG A 308 24.47 21.56 6.03
N SER A 309 24.13 22.22 4.93
CA SER A 309 25.13 22.86 4.05
C SER A 309 25.90 23.97 4.76
N TYR A 310 25.24 24.81 5.55
CA TYR A 310 25.90 25.91 6.28
C TYR A 310 26.85 25.41 7.37
N VAL A 311 26.47 24.36 8.11
CA VAL A 311 27.33 23.72 9.13
C VAL A 311 28.50 22.97 8.50
N SER A 312 28.31 22.32 7.34
CA SER A 312 29.40 21.68 6.59
C SER A 312 30.40 22.69 6.02
N SER A 313 29.93 23.85 5.55
CA SER A 313 30.79 24.94 5.07
C SER A 313 31.56 25.62 6.20
N SER A 314 30.92 25.80 7.37
CA SER A 314 31.58 26.30 8.58
C SER A 314 32.69 25.37 9.08
N ASN A 315 32.48 24.06 9.06
CA ASN A 315 33.50 23.09 9.49
C ASN A 315 34.66 22.96 8.50
N ASN A 316 34.42 23.07 7.18
CA ASN A 316 35.51 23.09 6.20
C ASN A 316 36.35 24.37 6.25
N ASN A 317 35.76 25.50 6.61
CA ASN A 317 36.50 26.74 6.81
C ASN A 317 37.31 26.73 8.13
N ALA A 318 36.83 26.04 9.16
CA ALA A 318 37.57 25.86 10.41
C ALA A 318 38.77 24.92 10.27
N THR A 319 38.67 23.86 9.44
CA THR A 319 39.81 22.99 9.12
C THR A 319 40.80 23.60 8.14
N LEU A 320 40.41 24.50 7.23
CA LEU A 320 41.38 25.26 6.42
C LEU A 320 42.15 26.31 7.25
N ALA A 321 41.51 26.92 8.25
CA ALA A 321 42.14 27.93 9.12
C ALA A 321 43.19 27.35 10.09
N THR A 322 43.30 26.02 10.19
CA THR A 322 44.25 25.32 11.08
C THR A 322 45.44 24.71 10.34
N VAL A 323 45.52 24.85 9.01
CA VAL A 323 46.55 24.22 8.16
C VAL A 323 47.45 25.26 7.45
N ILE A 324 47.33 26.55 7.79
CA ILE A 324 48.25 27.58 7.29
C ILE A 324 49.18 27.98 8.45
N PRO A 325 50.42 27.44 8.51
CA PRO A 325 51.41 27.85 9.49
C PRO A 325 51.94 29.27 9.25
#